data_AF-A0A553JKQ7-F1
#
_entry.id   AF-A0A553JKQ7-F1
#
_cell.length_a   1.000
_cell.length_b   1.000
_cell.length_c   1.000
_cell.angle_alpha   90.00
_cell.angle_beta   90.00
_cell.angle_gamma   90.00
#
_symmetry.space_group_name_H-M   'P 1'
#
loop_
_entity.id
_entity.type
_entity.pdbx_description
1 polymer ?
#
loop_
_entity_poly.entity_id
_entity_poly.type
_entity_poly.pdbx_seq_one_letter_code
_entity_poly.pdbx_strand_id
1 'polypeptide(L)'
;MVALYQVWKNTEQSKTTFEDSLSKEYRDISKNIPYNALIGKKLNDDEKSQAYNEIFNYMDFCNEQIFLRQSGRVRKNTWNNWQEGMHTNFSLPIFASVSAEVFKELPGTFQELRKVIEQKFNADPNKW
;
A
#
# COMPACT_ATOMS: atom_id res chain seq x y z
N MET A 1 -2.89 12.61 36.64
CA MET A 1 -2.08 13.25 35.58
C MET A 1 -0.99 12.33 35.04
N VAL A 2 -0.09 11.78 35.86
CA VAL A 2 1.00 10.90 35.41
C VAL A 2 0.50 9.62 34.72
N ALA A 3 -0.51 8.94 35.28
CA ALA A 3 -1.07 7.72 34.67
C ALA A 3 -1.73 7.95 33.30
N LEU A 4 -2.46 9.07 33.12
CA LEU A 4 -3.06 9.43 31.82
C LEU A 4 -1.98 9.78 30.77
N TYR A 5 -0.92 10.48 31.19
CA TYR A 5 0.22 10.78 30.33
C TYR A 5 0.97 9.50 29.91
N GLN A 6 1.15 8.54 30.84
CA GLN A 6 1.75 7.24 30.54
C GLN A 6 0.89 6.42 29.57
N VAL A 7 -0.43 6.34 29.77
CA VAL A 7 -1.35 5.65 28.85
C VAL A 7 -1.31 6.28 27.45
N TRP A 8 -1.31 7.61 27.38
CA TRP A 8 -1.19 8.32 26.10
C TRP A 8 0.14 8.03 25.40
N LYS A 9 1.26 8.12 26.13
CA LYS A 9 2.59 7.82 25.57
C LYS A 9 2.70 6.38 25.08
N ASN A 10 2.18 5.42 25.84
CA ASN A 10 2.15 4.01 25.45
C ASN A 10 1.32 3.82 24.17
N THR A 11 0.17 4.47 24.07
CA THR A 11 -0.67 4.42 22.87
C THR A 11 0.06 4.97 21.65
N GLU A 12 0.78 6.08 21.79
CA GLU A 12 1.54 6.68 20.70
C GLU A 12 2.75 5.81 20.29
N GLN A 13 3.42 5.16 21.24
CA GLN A 13 4.47 4.18 20.96
C GLN A 13 3.91 2.95 20.23
N SER A 14 2.79 2.39 20.69
CA SER A 14 2.13 1.25 20.03
C SER A 14 1.72 1.57 18.59
N LYS A 15 1.22 2.78 18.31
CA LYS A 15 0.94 3.22 16.93
C LYS A 15 2.20 3.28 16.08
N THR A 16 3.28 3.87 16.59
CA THR A 16 4.55 3.94 15.85
C THR A 16 5.09 2.54 15.55
N THR A 17 5.13 1.63 16.53
CA THR A 17 5.56 0.24 16.31
C THR A 17 4.70 -0.48 15.29
N PHE A 18 3.39 -0.23 15.30
CA PHE A 18 2.47 -0.76 14.30
C PHE A 18 2.78 -0.23 12.89
N GLU A 19 2.90 1.08 12.72
CA GLU A 19 3.25 1.71 11.44
C GLU A 19 4.64 1.26 10.91
N ASP A 20 5.60 1.03 11.81
CA ASP A 20 6.92 0.48 11.48
C ASP A 20 6.85 -0.97 11.00
N SER A 21 5.94 -1.78 11.57
CA SER A 21 5.73 -3.16 11.13
C SER A 21 5.20 -3.25 9.71
N LEU A 22 4.26 -2.37 9.33
CA LEU A 22 3.75 -2.27 7.96
C LEU A 22 4.83 -1.77 6.99
N SER A 23 5.67 -0.83 7.45
CA SER A 23 6.83 -0.39 6.66
C SER A 23 7.84 -1.51 6.42
N LYS A 24 7.96 -2.47 7.35
CA LYS A 24 8.79 -3.67 7.18
C LYS A 24 8.16 -4.64 6.18
N GLU A 25 6.87 -4.91 6.30
CA GLU A 25 6.12 -5.77 5.37
C GLU A 25 6.20 -5.24 3.93
N TYR A 26 6.04 -3.93 3.73
CA TYR A 26 6.28 -3.30 2.44
C TYR A 26 7.66 -3.62 1.85
N ARG A 27 8.73 -3.55 2.68
CA ARG A 27 10.09 -3.88 2.24
C ARG A 27 10.23 -5.37 1.90
N ASP A 28 9.55 -6.23 2.65
CA ASP A 28 9.54 -7.67 2.42
C ASP A 28 8.80 -8.07 1.14
N ILE A 29 7.78 -7.32 0.73
CA ILE A 29 7.13 -7.48 -0.59
C ILE A 29 8.02 -6.88 -1.68
N SER A 30 8.47 -5.63 -1.50
CA SER A 30 9.18 -4.87 -2.53
C SER A 30 10.51 -5.52 -2.93
N LYS A 31 11.20 -6.21 -2.02
CA LYS A 31 12.46 -6.91 -2.33
C LYS A 31 12.28 -8.05 -3.33
N ASN A 32 11.08 -8.60 -3.45
CA ASN A 32 10.77 -9.68 -4.38
C ASN A 32 10.34 -9.15 -5.75
N ILE A 33 9.94 -7.87 -5.84
CA ILE A 33 9.58 -7.25 -7.12
C ILE A 33 10.88 -7.06 -7.94
N PRO A 34 10.93 -7.53 -9.20
CA PRO A 34 12.11 -7.37 -10.03
C PRO A 34 12.55 -5.91 -10.12
N TYR A 35 13.85 -5.66 -10.02
CA TYR A 35 14.38 -4.29 -10.03
C TYR A 35 13.93 -3.49 -11.27
N ASN A 36 13.96 -4.12 -12.45
CA ASN A 36 13.52 -3.49 -13.69
C ASN A 36 12.06 -3.03 -13.65
N ALA A 37 11.19 -3.73 -12.90
CA ALA A 37 9.80 -3.33 -12.69
C ALA A 37 9.73 -2.06 -11.83
N LEU A 38 10.50 -2.00 -10.74
CA LEU A 38 10.55 -0.88 -9.80
C LEU A 38 11.09 0.43 -10.42
N ILE A 39 11.86 0.34 -11.51
CA ILE A 39 12.40 1.50 -12.22
C ILE A 39 11.75 1.74 -13.59
N GLY A 40 10.67 1.02 -13.92
CA GLY A 40 9.90 1.22 -15.15
C GLY A 40 10.62 0.80 -16.44
N LYS A 41 11.60 -0.10 -16.36
CA LYS A 41 12.28 -0.69 -17.53
C LYS A 41 11.47 -1.86 -18.09
N LYS A 42 11.80 -2.24 -19.33
CA LYS A 42 11.26 -3.46 -19.95
C LYS A 42 11.72 -4.70 -19.17
N LEU A 43 10.79 -5.62 -18.98
CA LEU A 43 11.00 -6.90 -18.30
C LEU A 43 11.13 -8.01 -19.34
N ASN A 44 12.02 -8.97 -19.08
CA ASN A 44 11.98 -10.24 -19.79
C ASN A 44 10.83 -11.12 -19.27
N ASP A 45 10.59 -12.28 -19.88
CA ASP A 45 9.41 -13.09 -19.56
C ASP A 45 9.46 -13.72 -18.16
N ASP A 46 10.65 -14.08 -17.67
CA ASP A 46 10.83 -14.58 -16.29
C ASP A 46 10.54 -13.48 -15.26
N GLU A 47 11.08 -12.28 -15.50
CA GLU A 47 10.84 -11.12 -14.64
C GLU A 47 9.36 -10.69 -14.67
N LYS A 48 8.67 -10.82 -15.81
CA LYS A 48 7.22 -10.56 -15.86
C LYS A 48 6.47 -11.52 -14.95
N SER A 49 6.70 -12.82 -15.08
CA SER A 49 6.00 -13.82 -14.25
C SER A 49 6.19 -13.55 -12.76
N GLN A 50 7.42 -13.24 -12.34
CA GLN A 50 7.72 -12.85 -10.96
C GLN A 50 7.03 -11.53 -10.57
N ALA A 51 7.09 -10.51 -11.42
CA ALA A 51 6.47 -9.22 -11.14
C ALA A 51 4.95 -9.33 -10.94
N TYR A 52 4.26 -10.19 -11.70
CA TYR A 52 2.80 -10.34 -11.59
C TYR A 52 2.39 -10.79 -10.18
N ASN A 53 3.03 -11.85 -9.67
CA ASN A 53 2.73 -12.37 -8.33
C ASN A 53 3.02 -11.33 -7.24
N GLU A 54 4.17 -10.65 -7.31
CA GLU A 54 4.56 -9.71 -6.27
C GLU A 54 3.78 -8.39 -6.34
N ILE A 55 3.35 -7.97 -7.53
CA ILE A 55 2.44 -6.82 -7.68
C ILE A 55 1.05 -7.16 -7.13
N PHE A 56 0.56 -8.38 -7.32
CA PHE A 56 -0.69 -8.81 -6.68
C PHE A 56 -0.59 -8.75 -5.15
N ASN A 57 0.50 -9.27 -4.57
CA ASN A 57 0.77 -9.18 -3.13
C ASN A 57 0.86 -7.72 -2.66
N TYR A 58 1.49 -6.85 -3.45
CA TYR A 58 1.55 -5.42 -3.17
C TYR A 58 0.16 -4.76 -3.21
N MET A 59 -0.71 -5.14 -4.14
CA MET A 59 -2.09 -4.64 -4.20
C MET A 59 -2.89 -5.04 -2.95
N ASP A 60 -2.74 -6.29 -2.48
CA ASP A 60 -3.36 -6.77 -1.25
C ASP A 60 -2.88 -5.99 -0.01
N PHE A 61 -1.56 -5.79 0.08
CA PHE A 61 -0.97 -4.95 1.11
C PHE A 61 -1.51 -3.51 1.08
N CYS A 62 -1.66 -2.90 -0.10
CA CYS A 62 -2.25 -1.58 -0.23
C CYS A 62 -3.70 -1.56 0.27
N ASN A 63 -4.48 -2.60 -0.01
CA ASN A 63 -5.86 -2.71 0.45
C ASN A 63 -5.95 -2.79 1.97
N GLU A 64 -5.08 -3.57 2.61
CA GLU A 64 -4.98 -3.62 4.08
C GLU A 64 -4.57 -2.26 4.65
N GLN A 65 -3.58 -1.58 4.08
CA GLN A 65 -3.19 -0.22 4.50
C GLN A 65 -4.38 0.77 4.45
N ILE A 66 -5.21 0.67 3.40
CA ILE A 66 -6.40 1.50 3.25
C ILE A 66 -7.44 1.17 4.33
N PHE A 67 -7.72 -0.11 4.58
CA PHE A 67 -8.62 -0.57 5.64
C PHE A 67 -8.15 -0.09 7.03
N LEU A 68 -6.86 -0.15 7.29
CA LEU A 68 -6.25 0.34 8.53
C LEU A 68 -6.38 1.87 8.68
N ARG A 69 -6.30 2.62 7.59
CA ARG A 69 -6.58 4.06 7.61
C ARG A 69 -8.06 4.35 7.85
N GLN A 70 -8.95 3.60 7.20
CA GLN A 70 -10.40 3.70 7.36
C GLN A 70 -10.82 3.44 8.82
N SER A 71 -10.21 2.44 9.48
CA SER A 71 -10.45 2.14 10.90
C SER A 71 -9.75 3.09 11.89
N GLY A 72 -9.00 4.09 11.41
CA GLY A 72 -8.32 5.07 12.26
C GLY A 72 -7.07 4.58 12.98
N ARG A 73 -6.53 3.42 12.57
CA ARG A 73 -5.31 2.82 13.14
C ARG A 73 -4.02 3.46 12.63
N VAL A 74 -4.09 4.16 11.49
CA VAL A 74 -2.96 4.80 10.81
C VAL A 74 -3.09 6.31 10.89
N ARG A 75 -2.00 6.99 11.25
CA ARG A 75 -1.96 8.47 11.32
C ARG A 75 -2.08 9.06 9.92
N LYS A 76 -2.64 10.27 9.83
CA LYS A 76 -2.83 10.97 8.54
C LYS A 76 -1.50 11.18 7.81
N ASN A 77 -0.44 11.56 8.51
CA ASN A 77 0.87 11.79 7.89
C ASN A 77 1.46 10.49 7.32
N THR A 78 1.35 9.39 8.07
CA THR A 78 1.76 8.06 7.61
C THR A 78 0.97 7.63 6.37
N TRP A 79 -0.34 7.82 6.39
CA TRP A 79 -1.21 7.54 5.24
C TRP A 79 -0.81 8.36 4.00
N ASN A 80 -0.54 9.66 4.16
CA ASN A 80 -0.12 10.50 3.04
C ASN A 80 1.17 9.98 2.39
N ASN A 81 2.15 9.58 3.21
CA ASN A 81 3.41 9.00 2.71
C ASN A 81 3.16 7.68 1.96
N TRP A 82 2.30 6.81 2.49
CA TRP A 82 1.96 5.55 1.82
C TRP A 82 1.22 5.79 0.52
N GLN A 83 0.24 6.70 0.51
CA GLN A 83 -0.52 7.06 -0.68
C GLN A 83 0.38 7.64 -1.79
N GLU A 84 1.41 8.41 -1.44
CA GLU A 84 2.43 8.89 -2.39
C GLU A 84 3.26 7.74 -2.97
N GLY A 85 3.66 6.77 -2.13
CA GLY A 85 4.35 5.55 -2.58
C GLY A 85 3.48 4.70 -3.51
N MET A 86 2.20 4.55 -3.17
CA MET A 86 1.22 3.88 -4.03
C MET A 86 1.12 4.57 -5.39
N HIS A 87 0.96 5.91 -5.41
CA HIS A 87 0.88 6.67 -6.64
C HIS A 87 2.11 6.46 -7.52
N THR A 88 3.30 6.50 -6.93
CA THR A 88 4.57 6.27 -7.64
C THR A 88 4.60 4.88 -8.27
N ASN A 89 4.31 3.84 -7.48
CA ASN A 89 4.35 2.46 -7.95
C ASN A 89 3.30 2.18 -9.03
N PHE A 90 2.04 2.59 -8.83
CA PHE A 90 0.96 2.39 -9.82
C PHE A 90 1.11 3.24 -11.09
N SER A 91 2.00 4.24 -11.09
CA SER A 91 2.38 4.97 -12.31
C SER A 91 3.39 4.21 -13.19
N LEU A 92 4.00 3.13 -12.68
CA LEU A 92 4.95 2.32 -13.44
C LEU A 92 4.20 1.40 -14.43
N PRO A 93 4.73 1.18 -15.65
CA PRO A 93 4.00 0.47 -16.71
C PRO A 93 3.50 -0.92 -16.33
N ILE A 94 4.33 -1.71 -15.65
CA ILE A 94 3.97 -3.07 -15.25
C ILE A 94 2.91 -3.08 -14.14
N PHE A 95 2.99 -2.16 -13.17
CA PHE A 95 1.98 -2.04 -12.11
C PHE A 95 0.64 -1.61 -12.68
N ALA A 96 0.63 -0.65 -13.60
CA ALA A 96 -0.59 -0.23 -14.29
C ALA A 96 -1.21 -1.38 -15.10
N SER A 97 -0.39 -2.15 -15.82
CA SER A 97 -0.86 -3.31 -16.59
C SER A 97 -1.45 -4.40 -15.70
N VAL A 98 -0.72 -4.82 -14.67
CA VAL A 98 -1.14 -5.90 -13.76
C VAL A 98 -2.38 -5.49 -12.97
N SER A 99 -2.42 -4.26 -12.42
CA SER A 99 -3.59 -3.79 -11.69
C SER A 99 -4.83 -3.70 -12.57
N ALA A 100 -4.72 -3.24 -13.82
CA ALA A 100 -5.83 -3.22 -14.76
C ALA A 100 -6.35 -4.63 -15.08
N GLU A 101 -5.46 -5.60 -15.26
CA GLU A 101 -5.81 -7.01 -15.47
C GLU A 101 -6.53 -7.60 -14.25
N VAL A 102 -5.94 -7.49 -13.07
CA VAL A 102 -6.53 -7.93 -11.80
C VAL A 102 -7.90 -7.30 -11.61
N PHE A 103 -8.02 -6.00 -11.91
CA PHE A 103 -9.27 -5.28 -11.77
C PHE A 103 -10.37 -5.73 -12.73
N LYS A 104 -10.00 -6.21 -13.90
CA LYS A 104 -10.92 -6.76 -14.90
C LYS A 104 -11.35 -8.17 -14.54
N GLU A 105 -10.41 -9.03 -14.13
CA GLU A 105 -10.69 -10.45 -13.83
C GLU A 105 -11.34 -10.64 -12.45
N LEU A 106 -11.07 -9.75 -11.49
CA LEU A 106 -11.60 -9.79 -10.12
C LEU A 106 -12.37 -8.50 -9.76
N PRO A 107 -13.53 -8.23 -10.39
CA PRO A 107 -14.28 -6.98 -10.22
C PRO A 107 -14.76 -6.73 -8.78
N GLY A 108 -14.96 -7.80 -8.00
CA GLY A 108 -15.40 -7.71 -6.60
C GLY A 108 -14.29 -7.40 -5.58
N THR A 109 -13.02 -7.47 -5.99
CA THR A 109 -11.85 -7.36 -5.10
C THR A 109 -11.18 -5.98 -5.23
N PHE A 110 -10.48 -5.56 -4.17
CA PHE A 110 -9.71 -4.31 -4.10
C PHE A 110 -10.56 -3.05 -4.31
N GLN A 111 -11.81 -3.04 -3.82
CA GLN A 111 -12.74 -1.93 -4.02
C GLN A 111 -12.21 -0.63 -3.44
N GLU A 112 -11.60 -0.70 -2.25
CA GLU A 112 -10.99 0.42 -1.57
C GLU A 112 -9.79 0.96 -2.35
N LEU A 113 -8.90 0.07 -2.83
CA LEU A 113 -7.76 0.47 -3.65
C LEU A 113 -8.19 1.12 -4.97
N ARG A 114 -9.22 0.58 -5.65
CA ARG A 114 -9.80 1.21 -6.85
C ARG A 114 -10.29 2.62 -6.54
N LYS A 115 -11.01 2.79 -5.43
CA LYS A 115 -11.52 4.08 -4.98
C LYS A 115 -10.39 5.08 -4.70
N VAL A 116 -9.24 4.65 -4.16
CA VAL A 116 -8.03 5.49 -4.02
C VAL A 116 -7.48 5.90 -5.39
N ILE A 117 -7.36 4.95 -6.32
CA ILE A 117 -6.81 5.19 -7.67
C ILE A 117 -7.73 6.14 -8.46
N GLU A 118 -9.04 5.95 -8.41
CA GLU A 118 -10.05 6.82 -9.04
C GLU A 118 -10.00 8.25 -8.48
N GLN A 119 -9.72 8.38 -7.17
CA GLN A 119 -9.48 9.67 -6.50
C GLN A 119 -8.06 10.20 -6.73
N LYS A 120 -7.29 9.59 -7.64
CA LYS A 120 -5.92 9.99 -8.01
C LYS A 120 -5.01 10.12 -6.79
N PHE A 121 -5.13 9.19 -5.84
CA PHE A 121 -4.31 9.19 -4.63
C PHE A 121 -4.42 10.52 -3.84
N ASN A 122 -5.62 11.12 -3.83
CA ASN A 122 -5.99 12.25 -2.99
C ASN A 122 -7.17 11.87 -2.07
N ALA A 123 -7.13 10.64 -1.54
CA ALA A 123 -8.14 10.11 -0.66
C ALA A 123 -7.71 10.22 0.81
N ASP A 124 -8.69 10.29 1.72
CA ASP A 124 -8.50 10.01 3.13
C ASP A 124 -9.52 8.95 3.57
N PRO A 125 -9.17 7.65 3.53
CA PRO A 125 -10.09 6.56 3.84
C PRO A 125 -10.78 6.64 5.19
N ASN A 126 -10.18 7.36 6.14
CA ASN A 126 -10.79 7.63 7.45
C ASN A 126 -12.10 8.47 7.34
N LYS A 127 -12.29 9.16 6.21
CA LYS A 127 -13.46 10.00 5.93
C LYS A 127 -14.48 9.34 5.01
N TRP A 128 -14.28 8.08 4.64
CA TRP A 128 -15.19 7.35 3.77
C TRP A 128 -16.41 6.80 4.49
#